data_AF-H1YH53-F1
#
_entry.id   AF-H1YH53-F1
#
_cell.length_a   1.000
_cell.length_b   1.000
_cell.length_c   1.000
_cell.angle_alpha   90.00
_cell.angle_beta   90.00
_cell.angle_gamma   90.00
#
_symmetry.space_group_name_H-M   'P 1'
#
loop_
_entity.id
_entity.type
_entity.pdbx_description
1 polymer ?
#
loop_
_entity_poly.entity_id
_entity_poly.type
_entity_poly.pdbx_seq_one_letter_code
_entity_poly.pdbx_strand_id
1 'polypeptide(L)'
;MSVVKFEQAGQLTVYEALNGKIIKHCSLEELADTVSESIENAWFDLGLRQPAEAGNKDKDLLKIKIIAEINACFSTLTLAEVKLAIRNGTRGHYGETFGLTVIGVAKWLAAYMMHQSRAEAKLQKKRLAEPPPQPPTAAQLQQLKRQNIINAYACYRQTGQYFDVANRVYNNLDQMGLIPFTTPQKREFVQLAIRQAKEQANPLRGRNSQERAAFRKASRQLLELEQTGEINQHAAIIADAKRLALNAFFEQLAASGEELLID
;
A
#
# COMPACT_ATOMS: atom_id res chain seq x y z
N MET A 1 -11.86 34.76 -7.21
CA MET A 1 -10.54 35.27 -7.68
C MET A 1 -9.71 34.08 -8.11
N SER A 2 -9.68 33.84 -9.42
CA SER A 2 -8.84 32.83 -10.06
C SER A 2 -7.46 33.44 -10.25
N VAL A 3 -6.45 32.85 -9.62
CA VAL A 3 -5.05 33.15 -9.90
C VAL A 3 -4.36 31.81 -10.14
N VAL A 4 -3.51 31.77 -11.16
CA VAL A 4 -2.67 30.67 -11.62
C VAL A 4 -3.34 29.66 -12.58
N LYS A 5 -3.73 30.16 -13.76
CA LYS A 5 -3.81 29.37 -15.01
C LYS A 5 -3.00 30.05 -16.10
N PHE A 6 -1.70 30.22 -15.89
CA PHE A 6 -0.76 30.61 -16.94
C PHE A 6 0.61 30.03 -16.58
N GLU A 7 0.94 28.85 -17.15
CA GLU A 7 2.28 28.25 -17.37
C GLU A 7 2.25 26.70 -17.47
N GLN A 8 1.28 26.10 -18.17
CA GLN A 8 1.25 24.63 -18.42
C GLN A 8 1.17 24.24 -19.90
N ALA A 9 1.55 25.12 -20.82
CA ALA A 9 1.79 24.74 -22.20
C ALA A 9 3.29 24.47 -22.39
N GLY A 10 3.70 23.20 -22.40
CA GLY A 10 5.07 22.79 -22.79
C GLY A 10 6.00 22.27 -21.70
N GLN A 11 5.49 21.85 -20.53
CA GLN A 11 6.30 21.12 -19.54
C GLN A 11 5.93 19.64 -19.55
N LEU A 12 6.87 18.81 -20.04
CA LEU A 12 6.76 17.36 -19.97
C LEU A 12 6.74 16.92 -18.51
N THR A 13 5.72 16.18 -18.10
CA THR A 13 5.63 15.64 -16.73
C THR A 13 6.63 14.49 -16.53
N VAL A 14 6.95 14.20 -15.27
CA VAL A 14 7.81 13.05 -14.91
C VAL A 14 7.19 11.72 -15.40
N TYR A 15 5.85 11.61 -15.36
CA TYR A 15 5.14 10.43 -15.85
C TYR A 15 5.25 10.27 -17.37
N GLU A 16 5.08 11.35 -18.14
CA GLU A 16 5.26 11.34 -19.59
C GLU A 16 6.72 11.03 -19.97
N ALA A 17 7.68 11.59 -19.23
CA ALA A 17 9.10 11.31 -19.43
C ALA A 17 9.43 9.82 -19.28
N LEU A 18 8.85 9.14 -18.29
CA LEU A 18 9.02 7.70 -18.05
C LEU A 18 8.46 6.79 -19.16
N ASN A 19 7.63 7.33 -20.06
CA ASN A 19 7.06 6.58 -21.18
C ASN A 19 7.85 6.75 -22.48
N GLY A 20 8.92 7.55 -22.47
CA GLY A 20 9.82 7.69 -23.60
C GLY A 20 10.71 6.47 -23.85
N LYS A 21 11.48 6.53 -24.95
CA LYS A 21 12.48 5.52 -25.34
C LYS A 21 13.66 5.53 -24.35
N ILE A 22 13.99 4.35 -23.80
CA ILE A 22 15.12 4.15 -22.88
C ILE A 22 16.44 4.27 -23.65
N ILE A 23 17.43 4.96 -23.09
CA ILE A 23 18.73 5.25 -23.72
C ILE A 23 19.43 3.98 -24.20
N LYS A 24 19.42 2.90 -23.41
CA LYS A 24 19.98 1.60 -23.80
C LYS A 24 19.41 1.02 -25.10
N HIS A 25 18.23 1.48 -25.52
CA HIS A 25 17.55 1.05 -26.76
C HIS A 25 17.60 2.10 -27.86
N CYS A 26 18.28 3.22 -27.64
CA CYS A 26 18.49 4.27 -28.64
C CYS A 26 19.80 4.05 -29.40
N SER A 27 19.88 4.62 -30.60
CA SER A 27 21.17 4.80 -31.27
C SER A 27 21.98 5.89 -30.57
N LEU A 28 23.31 5.87 -30.76
CA LEU A 28 24.18 6.92 -30.21
C LEU A 28 23.87 8.29 -30.82
N GLU A 29 23.42 8.32 -32.08
CA GLU A 29 22.99 9.54 -32.79
C GLU A 29 21.75 10.16 -32.14
N GLU A 30 20.71 9.36 -31.87
CA GLU A 30 19.49 9.83 -31.19
C GLU A 30 19.79 10.42 -29.80
N LEU A 31 20.71 9.78 -29.07
CA LEU A 31 21.18 10.28 -27.78
C LEU A 31 21.95 11.59 -27.95
N ALA A 32 22.87 11.64 -28.91
CA ALA A 32 23.70 12.81 -29.18
C ALA A 32 22.86 14.03 -29.56
N ASP A 33 21.86 13.86 -30.42
CA ASP A 33 20.94 14.93 -30.83
C ASP A 33 20.14 15.45 -29.63
N THR A 34 19.53 14.54 -28.87
CA THR A 34 18.73 14.88 -27.69
C THR A 34 19.54 15.63 -26.64
N VAL A 35 20.74 15.14 -26.34
CA VAL A 35 21.62 15.74 -25.33
C VAL A 35 22.17 17.07 -25.83
N SER A 36 22.56 17.17 -27.10
CA SER A 36 23.08 18.41 -27.69
C SER A 36 22.03 19.52 -27.65
N GLU A 37 20.79 19.23 -28.05
CA GLU A 37 19.65 20.16 -27.95
C GLU A 37 19.42 20.61 -26.50
N SER A 38 19.47 19.66 -25.55
CA SER A 38 19.25 19.95 -24.12
C SER A 38 20.34 20.84 -23.53
N ILE A 39 21.60 20.61 -23.91
CA ILE A 39 22.74 21.43 -23.47
C ILE A 39 22.68 22.83 -24.11
N GLU A 40 22.25 22.94 -25.37
CA GLU A 40 22.06 24.24 -26.03
C GLU A 40 20.99 25.10 -25.36
N ASN A 41 19.85 24.50 -25.04
CA ASN A 41 18.80 25.16 -24.26
C ASN A 41 19.32 25.54 -22.86
N ALA A 42 20.08 24.66 -22.22
CA ALA A 42 20.69 24.94 -20.91
C ALA A 42 21.66 26.13 -20.93
N TRP A 43 22.50 26.24 -21.97
CA TRP A 43 23.39 27.39 -22.14
C TRP A 43 22.61 28.69 -22.32
N PHE A 44 21.55 28.65 -23.13
CA PHE A 44 20.68 29.80 -23.36
C PHE A 44 19.99 30.24 -22.05
N ASP A 45 19.38 29.29 -21.33
CA ASP A 45 18.68 29.55 -20.06
C ASP A 45 19.60 30.14 -18.98
N LEU A 46 20.86 29.71 -18.94
CA LEU A 46 21.86 30.23 -17.98
C LEU A 46 22.45 31.60 -18.38
N GLY A 47 22.03 32.18 -19.50
CA GLY A 47 22.55 33.45 -20.00
C GLY A 47 24.03 33.39 -20.38
N LEU A 48 24.58 32.19 -20.59
CA LEU A 48 25.97 31.99 -20.99
C LEU A 48 26.10 32.42 -22.46
N ARG A 49 26.49 33.68 -22.68
CA ARG A 49 26.73 34.23 -24.02
C ARG A 49 27.68 33.32 -24.78
N GLN A 50 27.33 33.01 -26.03
CA GLN A 50 28.26 32.36 -26.95
C GLN A 50 29.47 33.29 -27.12
N PRO A 51 30.67 32.92 -26.67
CA PRO A 51 31.84 33.73 -26.96
C PRO A 51 32.08 33.57 -28.47
N ALA A 52 32.09 34.68 -29.21
CA ALA A 52 32.37 34.65 -30.66
C ALA A 52 33.74 34.03 -30.98
N GLU A 53 34.62 33.89 -29.98
CA GLU A 53 36.03 33.50 -30.13
C GLU A 53 36.47 32.31 -29.25
N ALA A 54 35.64 31.81 -28.32
CA ALA A 54 35.92 30.54 -27.66
C ALA A 54 35.54 29.43 -28.63
N GLY A 55 36.55 28.88 -29.31
CA GLY A 55 36.36 27.99 -30.46
C GLY A 55 35.31 26.92 -30.20
N ASN A 56 34.44 26.72 -31.20
CA ASN A 56 33.37 25.72 -31.24
C ASN A 56 33.82 24.31 -30.75
N LYS A 57 35.13 24.02 -30.85
CA LYS A 57 35.78 22.79 -30.40
C LYS A 57 35.63 22.47 -28.90
N ASP A 58 35.73 23.45 -28.00
CA ASP A 58 35.65 23.17 -26.55
C ASP A 58 34.21 22.84 -26.14
N LYS A 59 33.26 23.50 -26.78
CA LYS A 59 31.81 23.27 -26.64
C LYS A 59 31.44 21.86 -27.12
N ASP A 60 31.92 21.49 -28.31
CA ASP A 60 31.67 20.17 -28.89
C ASP A 60 32.35 19.07 -28.05
N LEU A 61 33.56 19.31 -27.56
CA LEU A 61 34.24 18.39 -26.65
C LEU A 61 33.46 18.18 -25.34
N LEU A 62 32.88 19.25 -24.78
CA LEU A 62 32.03 19.14 -23.59
C LEU A 62 30.78 18.30 -23.88
N LYS A 63 30.08 18.55 -24.99
CA LYS A 63 28.90 17.75 -25.40
C LYS A 63 29.26 16.28 -25.54
N ILE A 64 30.36 15.97 -26.24
CA ILE A 64 30.85 14.59 -26.43
C ILE A 64 31.08 13.92 -25.07
N LYS A 65 31.73 14.61 -24.12
CA LYS A 65 31.98 14.07 -22.78
C LYS A 65 30.68 13.85 -21.99
N ILE A 66 29.72 14.76 -22.07
CA ILE A 66 28.41 14.60 -21.42
C ILE A 66 27.65 13.42 -22.03
N ILE A 67 27.63 13.29 -23.36
CA ILE A 67 26.97 12.19 -24.06
C ILE A 67 27.58 10.84 -23.62
N ALA A 68 28.91 10.75 -23.58
CA ALA A 68 29.62 9.56 -23.14
C ALA A 68 29.28 9.19 -21.69
N GLU A 69 29.27 10.18 -20.79
CA GLU A 69 28.90 9.99 -19.37
C GLU A 69 27.45 9.52 -19.22
N ILE A 70 26.50 10.12 -19.95
CA ILE A 70 25.08 9.73 -19.94
C ILE A 70 24.91 8.29 -20.44
N ASN A 71 25.57 7.94 -21.54
CA ASN A 71 25.50 6.60 -22.09
C ASN A 71 26.08 5.54 -21.14
N ALA A 72 27.18 5.86 -20.45
CA ALA A 72 27.84 4.93 -19.53
C ALA A 72 27.06 4.77 -18.21
N CYS A 73 26.68 5.87 -17.57
CA CYS A 73 26.21 5.87 -16.18
C CYS A 73 24.67 5.93 -16.06
N PHE A 74 23.97 6.39 -17.10
CA PHE A 74 22.54 6.72 -17.03
C PHE A 74 21.69 6.02 -18.10
N SER A 75 22.19 4.93 -18.70
CA SER A 75 21.55 4.18 -19.79
C SER A 75 20.14 3.62 -19.49
N THR A 76 19.74 3.58 -18.22
CA THR A 76 18.40 3.14 -17.78
C THR A 76 17.35 4.24 -17.79
N LEU A 77 17.74 5.50 -17.99
CA LEU A 77 16.83 6.62 -18.19
C LEU A 77 16.27 6.64 -19.60
N THR A 78 15.13 7.29 -19.80
CA THR A 78 14.65 7.66 -21.14
C THR A 78 15.30 8.95 -21.62
N LEU A 79 15.33 9.15 -22.94
CA LEU A 79 15.75 10.43 -23.54
C LEU A 79 14.97 11.61 -22.96
N ALA A 80 13.67 11.42 -22.73
CA ALA A 80 12.79 12.44 -22.17
C ALA A 80 13.09 12.74 -20.69
N GLU A 81 13.46 11.73 -19.91
CA GLU A 81 13.94 11.89 -18.53
C GLU A 81 15.23 12.73 -18.49
N VAL A 82 16.15 12.52 -19.44
CA VAL A 82 17.38 13.31 -19.56
C VAL A 82 17.08 14.78 -19.88
N LYS A 83 16.22 15.06 -20.87
CA LYS A 83 15.81 16.43 -21.19
C LYS A 83 15.21 17.13 -19.96
N LEU A 84 14.33 16.44 -19.25
CA LEU A 84 13.67 16.97 -18.05
C LEU A 84 14.66 17.23 -16.91
N ALA A 85 15.59 16.31 -16.66
CA ALA A 85 16.60 16.46 -15.63
C ALA A 85 17.54 17.64 -15.91
N ILE A 86 18.02 17.80 -17.15
CA ILE A 86 18.88 18.94 -17.51
C ILE A 86 18.14 20.26 -17.33
N ARG A 87 16.91 20.36 -17.84
CA ARG A 87 16.05 21.54 -17.69
C ARG A 87 15.77 21.90 -16.22
N ASN A 88 15.52 20.91 -15.38
CA ASN A 88 15.27 21.15 -13.96
C ASN A 88 16.54 21.53 -13.20
N GLY A 89 17.67 20.95 -13.61
CA GLY A 89 18.99 21.27 -13.09
C GLY A 89 19.41 22.71 -13.40
N THR A 90 19.20 23.20 -14.62
CA THR A 90 19.50 24.59 -15.01
C THR A 90 18.67 25.60 -14.22
N ARG A 91 17.46 25.22 -13.81
CA ARG A 91 16.54 26.04 -13.00
C ARG A 91 16.77 25.93 -11.49
N GLY A 92 17.77 25.14 -11.05
CA GLY A 92 18.09 25.00 -9.63
C GLY A 92 17.13 24.11 -8.83
N HIS A 93 16.27 23.30 -9.48
CA HIS A 93 15.34 22.41 -8.78
C HIS A 93 16.02 21.27 -8.01
N TYR A 94 17.33 21.06 -8.20
CA TYR A 94 18.14 20.07 -7.50
C TYR A 94 19.14 20.67 -6.51
N GLY A 95 18.98 21.95 -6.14
CA GLY A 95 19.88 22.68 -5.25
C GLY A 95 20.86 23.59 -6.00
N GLU A 96 21.98 23.93 -5.36
CA GLU A 96 22.98 24.85 -5.93
C GLU A 96 23.53 24.37 -7.27
N THR A 97 23.52 25.27 -8.26
CA THR A 97 23.97 25.00 -9.62
C THR A 97 25.47 25.20 -9.76
N PHE A 98 26.23 24.13 -10.01
CA PHE A 98 27.68 24.16 -10.24
C PHE A 98 28.08 24.52 -11.70
N GLY A 99 27.16 25.11 -12.47
CA GLY A 99 27.33 25.41 -13.89
C GLY A 99 27.13 24.20 -14.82
N LEU A 100 27.12 24.48 -16.14
CA LEU A 100 26.94 23.46 -17.18
C LEU A 100 28.27 22.75 -17.46
N THR A 101 28.57 21.75 -16.64
CA THR A 101 29.77 20.90 -16.75
C THR A 101 29.35 19.43 -16.80
N VAL A 102 30.27 18.52 -17.16
CA VAL A 102 30.01 17.06 -17.11
C VAL A 102 29.54 16.65 -15.72
N ILE A 103 30.24 17.12 -14.68
CA ILE A 103 29.90 16.83 -13.27
C ILE A 103 28.55 17.44 -12.90
N GLY A 104 28.26 18.66 -13.35
CA GLY A 104 26.97 19.32 -13.09
C GLY A 104 25.80 18.52 -13.66
N VAL A 105 25.90 18.10 -14.93
CA VAL A 105 24.86 17.30 -15.58
C VAL A 105 24.71 15.93 -14.90
N ALA A 106 25.81 15.26 -14.57
CA ALA A 106 25.77 13.99 -13.85
C ALA A 106 25.07 14.13 -12.48
N LYS A 107 25.34 15.22 -11.74
CA LYS A 107 24.65 15.52 -10.47
C LYS A 107 23.15 15.74 -10.67
N TRP A 108 22.74 16.46 -11.72
CA TRP A 108 21.32 16.67 -12.01
C TRP A 108 20.60 15.38 -12.35
N LEU A 109 21.21 14.49 -13.14
CA LEU A 109 20.65 13.19 -13.48
C LEU A 109 20.57 12.26 -12.26
N ALA A 110 21.59 12.26 -11.40
CA ALA A 110 21.58 11.51 -10.15
C ALA A 110 20.48 12.03 -9.21
N ALA A 111 20.34 13.35 -9.07
CA ALA A 111 19.28 13.97 -8.28
C ALA A 111 17.89 13.62 -8.83
N TYR A 112 17.70 13.67 -10.15
CA TYR A 112 16.45 13.24 -10.79
C TYR A 112 16.12 11.78 -10.50
N MET A 113 17.11 10.87 -10.55
CA MET A 113 16.90 9.45 -10.26
C MET A 113 16.39 9.18 -8.84
N MET A 114 16.83 10.00 -7.88
CA MET A 114 16.46 9.90 -6.46
C MET A 114 15.25 10.77 -6.09
N HIS A 115 14.73 11.56 -7.02
CA HIS A 115 13.65 12.49 -6.74
C HIS A 115 12.32 11.75 -6.48
N GLN A 116 11.60 12.14 -5.43
CA GLN A 116 10.37 11.47 -4.99
C GLN A 116 9.31 11.37 -6.10
N SER A 117 9.12 12.45 -6.88
CA SER A 117 8.15 12.46 -7.98
C SER A 117 8.42 11.38 -9.05
N ARG A 118 9.68 10.97 -9.23
CA ARG A 118 10.04 9.87 -10.14
C ARG A 118 9.65 8.51 -9.56
N ALA A 119 9.86 8.31 -8.27
CA ALA A 119 9.44 7.08 -7.58
C ALA A 119 7.92 6.92 -7.62
N GLU A 120 7.18 8.00 -7.37
CA GLU A 120 5.71 8.04 -7.46
C GLU A 120 5.21 7.75 -8.87
N ALA A 121 5.80 8.37 -9.89
CA ALA A 121 5.42 8.14 -11.28
C ALA A 121 5.73 6.71 -11.75
N LYS A 122 6.83 6.09 -11.28
CA LYS A 122 7.11 4.66 -11.52
C LYS A 122 6.07 3.74 -10.87
N LEU A 123 5.68 4.04 -9.63
CA LEU A 123 4.64 3.28 -8.93
C LEU A 123 3.29 3.40 -9.65
N GLN A 124 2.93 4.60 -10.09
CA GLN A 124 1.72 4.84 -10.88
C GLN A 124 1.74 4.05 -12.19
N LYS A 125 2.86 4.07 -12.93
CA LYS A 125 3.03 3.29 -14.17
C LYS A 125 2.84 1.79 -13.92
N LYS A 126 3.42 1.27 -12.82
CA LYS A 126 3.25 -0.15 -12.43
C LYS A 126 1.78 -0.48 -12.13
N ARG A 127 1.09 0.37 -11.36
CA ARG A 127 -0.34 0.17 -11.03
C ARG A 127 -1.25 0.17 -12.26
N LEU A 128 -0.93 0.97 -13.28
CA LEU A 128 -1.71 1.05 -14.52
C LEU A 128 -1.39 -0.09 -15.50
N ALA A 129 -0.18 -0.67 -15.42
CA ALA A 129 0.23 -1.80 -16.26
C ALA A 129 -0.28 -3.15 -15.73
N GLU A 130 -0.56 -3.25 -14.43
CA GLU A 130 -1.18 -4.44 -13.85
C GLU A 130 -2.67 -4.47 -14.20
N PRO A 131 -3.21 -5.58 -14.76
CA PRO A 131 -4.64 -5.72 -14.94
C PRO A 131 -5.32 -5.59 -13.58
N PRO A 132 -6.54 -5.00 -13.52
CA PRO A 132 -7.28 -4.94 -12.27
C PRO A 132 -7.41 -6.36 -11.71
N PRO A 133 -7.21 -6.56 -10.40
CA PRO A 133 -7.31 -7.89 -9.80
C PRO A 133 -8.66 -8.49 -10.17
N GLN A 134 -8.66 -9.64 -10.84
CA GLN A 134 -9.89 -10.34 -11.15
C GLN A 134 -10.57 -10.73 -9.83
N PRO A 135 -11.89 -10.51 -9.68
CA PRO A 135 -12.59 -11.01 -8.51
C PRO A 135 -12.40 -12.52 -8.42
N PRO A 136 -12.14 -13.08 -7.22
CA PRO A 136 -11.94 -14.51 -7.09
C PRO A 136 -13.18 -15.26 -7.57
N THR A 137 -12.97 -16.34 -8.32
CA THR A 137 -14.04 -17.26 -8.73
C THR A 137 -14.71 -17.89 -7.51
N ALA A 138 -15.94 -18.41 -7.67
CA ALA A 138 -16.63 -19.11 -6.59
C ALA A 138 -15.81 -20.28 -6.02
N ALA A 139 -15.10 -21.01 -6.88
CA ALA A 139 -14.20 -22.10 -6.47
C ALA A 139 -13.01 -21.59 -5.64
N GLN A 140 -12.39 -20.48 -6.03
CA GLN A 140 -11.32 -19.85 -5.25
C GLN A 140 -11.82 -19.33 -3.90
N LEU A 141 -13.03 -18.74 -3.84
CA LEU A 141 -13.65 -18.33 -2.59
C LEU A 141 -13.90 -19.52 -1.67
N GLN A 142 -14.38 -20.64 -2.20
CA GLN A 142 -14.57 -21.87 -1.44
C GLN A 142 -13.26 -22.43 -0.91
N GLN A 143 -12.21 -22.46 -1.73
CA GLN A 143 -10.87 -22.87 -1.29
C GLN A 143 -10.31 -21.95 -0.20
N LEU A 144 -10.48 -20.63 -0.34
CA LEU A 144 -10.08 -19.67 0.69
C LEU A 144 -10.85 -19.87 2.00
N LYS A 145 -12.16 -20.14 1.93
CA LYS A 145 -12.97 -20.47 3.12
C LYS A 145 -12.41 -21.71 3.83
N ARG A 146 -12.15 -22.79 3.08
CA ARG A 146 -11.57 -24.04 3.62
C ARG A 146 -10.23 -23.80 4.27
N GLN A 147 -9.32 -23.14 3.57
CA GLN A 147 -7.98 -22.84 4.08
C GLN A 147 -8.04 -22.00 5.36
N ASN A 148 -8.94 -21.02 5.43
CA ASN A 148 -9.11 -20.21 6.63
C ASN A 148 -9.57 -21.03 7.83
N ILE A 149 -10.48 -21.98 7.63
CA ILE A 149 -10.95 -22.87 8.71
C ILE A 149 -9.81 -23.81 9.16
N ILE A 150 -9.08 -24.41 8.22
CA ILE A 150 -7.93 -25.29 8.53
C ILE A 150 -6.87 -24.52 9.33
N ASN A 151 -6.52 -23.31 8.89
CA ASN A 151 -5.56 -22.45 9.58
C ASN A 151 -6.04 -22.04 10.98
N ALA A 152 -7.35 -21.80 11.13
CA ALA A 152 -7.94 -21.48 12.42
C ALA A 152 -7.83 -22.64 13.41
N TYR A 153 -8.12 -23.87 12.97
CA TYR A 153 -7.98 -25.07 13.80
C TYR A 153 -6.51 -25.37 14.12
N ALA A 154 -5.60 -25.20 13.16
CA ALA A 154 -4.17 -25.34 13.40
C ALA A 154 -3.66 -24.33 14.44
N CYS A 155 -4.13 -23.07 14.38
CA CYS A 155 -3.83 -22.06 15.38
C CYS A 155 -4.37 -22.47 16.76
N TYR A 156 -5.64 -22.89 16.84
CA TYR A 156 -6.23 -23.38 18.09
C TYR A 156 -5.42 -24.53 18.70
N ARG A 157 -5.01 -25.52 17.90
CA ARG A 157 -4.20 -26.65 18.38
C ARG A 157 -2.86 -26.22 18.99
N GLN A 158 -2.30 -25.10 18.56
CA GLN A 158 -1.03 -24.59 19.08
C GLN A 158 -1.21 -23.74 20.34
N THR A 159 -2.27 -22.94 20.41
CA THR A 159 -2.47 -21.92 21.45
C THR A 159 -3.52 -22.29 22.50
N GLY A 160 -4.35 -23.29 22.23
CA GLY A 160 -5.55 -23.64 22.99
C GLY A 160 -6.72 -22.68 22.82
N GLN A 161 -6.57 -21.61 22.03
CA GLN A 161 -7.61 -20.59 21.79
C GLN A 161 -7.46 -19.94 20.42
N TYR A 162 -8.57 -19.74 19.71
CA TYR A 162 -8.63 -19.01 18.45
C TYR A 162 -9.52 -17.77 18.55
N PHE A 163 -9.01 -16.65 18.04
CA PHE A 163 -9.72 -15.38 17.95
C PHE A 163 -10.25 -15.16 16.53
N ASP A 164 -11.53 -15.44 16.33
CA ASP A 164 -12.19 -15.36 15.02
C ASP A 164 -12.63 -13.92 14.71
N VAL A 165 -11.80 -13.21 13.95
CA VAL A 165 -12.08 -11.83 13.54
C VAL A 165 -13.36 -11.78 12.70
N ALA A 166 -14.35 -11.02 13.18
CA ALA A 166 -15.68 -10.89 12.58
C ALA A 166 -16.46 -12.22 12.44
N ASN A 167 -16.12 -13.24 13.25
CA ASN A 167 -16.78 -14.55 13.28
C ASN A 167 -16.81 -15.25 11.91
N ARG A 168 -15.79 -15.03 11.07
CA ARG A 168 -15.76 -15.53 9.69
C ARG A 168 -15.69 -17.04 9.65
N VAL A 169 -14.86 -17.64 10.50
CA VAL A 169 -14.68 -19.09 10.58
C VAL A 169 -15.94 -19.74 11.11
N TYR A 170 -16.50 -19.23 12.21
CA TYR A 170 -17.77 -19.72 12.76
C TYR A 170 -18.89 -19.65 11.72
N ASN A 171 -19.09 -18.49 11.06
CA ASN A 171 -20.16 -18.33 10.10
C ASN A 171 -20.00 -19.26 8.89
N ASN A 172 -18.77 -19.48 8.43
CA ASN A 172 -18.52 -20.42 7.33
C ASN A 172 -18.83 -21.87 7.74
N LEU A 173 -18.41 -22.30 8.94
CA LEU A 173 -18.71 -23.63 9.47
C LEU A 173 -20.22 -23.83 9.68
N ASP A 174 -20.92 -22.83 10.21
CA ASP A 174 -22.37 -22.86 10.41
C ASP A 174 -23.13 -22.92 9.08
N GLN A 175 -22.70 -22.14 8.08
CA GLN A 175 -23.24 -22.19 6.71
C GLN A 175 -23.02 -23.55 6.04
N MET A 176 -21.90 -24.22 6.33
CA MET A 176 -21.60 -25.57 5.84
C MET A 176 -22.31 -26.66 6.64
N GLY A 177 -23.03 -26.32 7.73
CA GLY A 177 -23.69 -27.29 8.60
C GLY A 177 -22.73 -28.14 9.44
N LEU A 178 -21.48 -27.71 9.60
CA LEU A 178 -20.43 -28.46 10.29
C LEU A 178 -20.40 -28.21 11.80
N ILE A 179 -21.13 -27.19 12.30
CA ILE A 179 -21.25 -26.93 13.73
C ILE A 179 -22.36 -27.82 14.30
N PRO A 180 -22.06 -28.79 15.18
CA PRO A 180 -23.03 -29.77 15.66
C PRO A 180 -23.98 -29.22 16.75
N PHE A 181 -23.86 -27.93 17.11
CA PHE A 181 -24.63 -27.36 18.21
C PHE A 181 -26.09 -27.12 17.84
N THR A 182 -26.97 -27.74 18.62
CA THR A 182 -28.42 -27.51 18.60
C THR A 182 -28.77 -26.09 19.05
N THR A 183 -30.00 -25.63 18.74
CA THR A 183 -30.48 -24.30 19.19
C THR A 183 -30.37 -24.10 20.71
N PRO A 184 -30.70 -25.07 21.58
CA PRO A 184 -30.45 -24.97 23.02
C PRO A 184 -28.97 -24.75 23.37
N GLN A 185 -28.05 -25.52 22.79
CA GLN A 185 -26.61 -25.36 23.05
C GLN A 185 -26.10 -24.00 22.58
N LYS A 186 -26.58 -23.50 21.43
CA LYS A 186 -26.27 -22.12 20.98
C LYS A 186 -26.74 -21.06 21.99
N ARG A 187 -27.87 -21.27 22.68
CA ARG A 187 -28.34 -20.37 23.74
C ARG A 187 -27.48 -20.44 25.00
N GLU A 188 -26.88 -21.59 25.31
CA GLU A 188 -25.93 -21.71 26.44
C GLU A 188 -24.67 -20.87 26.20
N PHE A 189 -24.11 -20.89 24.99
CA PHE A 189 -22.98 -20.02 24.65
C PHE A 189 -23.31 -18.53 24.74
N VAL A 190 -24.54 -18.15 24.40
CA VAL A 190 -25.05 -16.80 24.61
C VAL A 190 -25.08 -16.44 26.09
N GLN A 191 -25.63 -17.31 26.95
CA GLN A 191 -25.67 -17.06 28.40
C GLN A 191 -24.27 -16.97 28.99
N LEU A 192 -23.34 -17.79 28.50
CA LEU A 192 -21.93 -17.73 28.89
C LEU A 192 -21.29 -16.40 28.48
N ALA A 193 -21.54 -15.92 27.25
CA ALA A 193 -21.06 -14.63 26.77
C ALA A 193 -21.59 -13.47 27.61
N ILE A 194 -22.89 -13.49 27.97
CA ILE A 194 -23.50 -12.49 28.87
C ILE A 194 -22.79 -12.51 30.23
N ARG A 195 -22.56 -13.69 30.81
CA ARG A 195 -21.86 -13.83 32.09
C ARG A 195 -20.45 -13.24 32.03
N GLN A 196 -19.67 -13.58 31.00
CA GLN A 196 -18.32 -13.03 30.81
C GLN A 196 -18.35 -11.50 30.62
N ALA A 197 -19.29 -10.99 29.83
CA ALA A 197 -19.46 -9.55 29.62
C ALA A 197 -19.80 -8.83 30.93
N LYS A 198 -20.61 -9.42 31.81
CA LYS A 198 -20.91 -8.85 33.14
C LYS A 198 -19.69 -8.77 34.04
N GLU A 199 -18.87 -9.82 34.07
CA GLU A 199 -17.63 -9.84 34.86
C GLU A 199 -16.64 -8.78 34.36
N GLN A 200 -16.57 -8.58 33.04
CA GLN A 200 -15.74 -7.55 32.43
C GLN A 200 -16.32 -6.14 32.64
N ALA A 201 -17.64 -6.00 32.67
CA ALA A 201 -18.34 -4.73 32.87
C ALA A 201 -18.41 -4.27 34.35
N ASN A 202 -17.60 -4.84 35.26
CA ASN A 202 -17.63 -4.49 36.67
C ASN A 202 -17.08 -3.05 36.91
N PRO A 203 -17.90 -2.10 37.38
CA PRO A 203 -17.46 -0.71 37.61
C PRO A 203 -16.33 -0.56 38.62
N LEU A 204 -16.15 -1.53 39.53
CA LEU A 204 -15.06 -1.53 40.51
C LEU A 204 -13.69 -1.75 39.88
N ARG A 205 -13.62 -2.23 38.63
CA ARG A 205 -12.37 -2.41 37.87
C ARG A 205 -11.88 -1.12 37.19
N GLY A 206 -12.67 -0.04 37.17
CA GLY A 206 -12.31 1.20 36.50
C GLY A 206 -11.26 2.03 37.25
N ARG A 207 -10.14 2.33 36.59
CA ARG A 207 -9.00 3.08 37.15
C ARG A 207 -9.32 4.57 37.31
N ASN A 208 -10.20 5.10 36.48
CA ASN A 208 -10.60 6.51 36.47
C ASN A 208 -12.12 6.70 36.30
N SER A 209 -12.60 7.94 36.43
CA SER A 209 -14.03 8.27 36.35
C SER A 209 -14.66 7.93 34.99
N GLN A 210 -13.91 8.10 33.89
CA GLN A 210 -14.38 7.81 32.54
C GLN A 210 -14.57 6.30 32.32
N GLU A 211 -13.59 5.48 32.72
CA GLU A 211 -13.68 4.02 32.68
C GLU A 211 -14.84 3.51 33.54
N ARG A 212 -15.02 4.05 34.76
CA ARG A 212 -16.15 3.68 35.63
C ARG A 212 -17.50 4.05 35.02
N ALA A 213 -17.59 5.17 34.31
CA ALA A 213 -18.80 5.56 33.57
C ALA A 213 -19.08 4.61 32.40
N ALA A 214 -18.04 4.21 31.65
CA ALA A 214 -18.16 3.23 30.57
C ALA A 214 -18.62 1.86 31.08
N PHE A 215 -18.04 1.35 32.16
CA PHE A 215 -18.48 0.11 32.80
C PHE A 215 -19.94 0.17 33.25
N ARG A 216 -20.35 1.26 33.92
CA ARG A 216 -21.77 1.46 34.32
C ARG A 216 -22.73 1.52 33.14
N LYS A 217 -22.28 2.04 31.98
CA LYS A 217 -23.08 2.02 30.75
C LYS A 217 -23.23 0.58 30.23
N ALA A 218 -22.13 -0.16 30.16
CA ALA A 218 -22.13 -1.56 29.73
C ALA A 218 -22.98 -2.45 30.66
N SER A 219 -22.88 -2.29 31.98
CA SER A 219 -23.72 -3.05 32.93
C SER A 219 -25.21 -2.78 32.74
N ARG A 220 -25.60 -1.53 32.44
CA ARG A 220 -27.00 -1.17 32.15
C ARG A 220 -27.52 -1.83 30.87
N GLN A 221 -26.71 -1.82 29.81
CA GLN A 221 -27.07 -2.48 28.55
C GLN A 221 -27.22 -4.00 28.71
N LEU A 222 -26.41 -4.62 29.57
CA LEU A 222 -26.53 -6.05 29.89
C LEU A 222 -27.78 -6.36 30.73
N LEU A 223 -28.17 -5.46 31.63
CA LEU A 223 -29.41 -5.61 32.42
C LEU A 223 -30.65 -5.49 31.53
N GLU A 224 -30.64 -4.53 30.60
CA GLU A 224 -31.71 -4.35 29.62
C GLU A 224 -31.88 -5.58 28.73
N LEU A 225 -30.78 -6.15 28.24
CA LEU A 225 -30.79 -7.40 27.48
C LEU A 225 -31.46 -8.56 28.24
N GLU A 226 -31.24 -8.68 29.55
CA GLU A 226 -31.87 -9.73 30.36
C GLU A 226 -33.37 -9.51 30.57
N GLN A 227 -33.80 -8.25 30.60
CA GLN A 227 -35.21 -7.90 30.78
C GLN A 227 -36.01 -8.07 29.48
N THR A 228 -35.44 -7.68 28.34
CA THR A 228 -36.13 -7.73 27.04
C THR A 228 -35.93 -9.05 26.31
N GLY A 229 -34.79 -9.72 26.53
CA GLY A 229 -34.40 -10.91 25.77
C GLY A 229 -33.99 -10.63 24.32
N GLU A 230 -33.92 -9.36 23.89
CA GLU A 230 -33.69 -8.95 22.50
C GLU A 230 -32.21 -8.99 22.10
N ILE A 231 -31.62 -10.19 22.08
CA ILE A 231 -30.18 -10.36 21.81
C ILE A 231 -29.72 -9.85 20.44
N ASN A 232 -30.62 -9.78 19.46
CA ASN A 232 -30.30 -9.34 18.10
C ASN A 232 -29.78 -7.90 18.04
N GLN A 233 -30.07 -7.08 19.07
CA GLN A 233 -29.58 -5.70 19.17
C GLN A 233 -28.17 -5.61 19.80
N HIS A 234 -27.64 -6.72 20.33
CA HIS A 234 -26.37 -6.79 21.04
C HIS A 234 -25.32 -7.56 20.23
N ALA A 235 -24.88 -6.98 19.12
CA ALA A 235 -23.93 -7.61 18.18
C ALA A 235 -22.62 -8.09 18.84
N ALA A 236 -22.13 -7.38 19.87
CA ALA A 236 -20.93 -7.78 20.62
C ALA A 236 -21.12 -9.10 21.38
N ILE A 237 -22.28 -9.29 22.02
CA ILE A 237 -22.60 -10.53 22.74
C ILE A 237 -22.75 -11.69 21.77
N ILE A 238 -23.38 -11.46 20.61
CA ILE A 238 -23.49 -12.48 19.56
C ILE A 238 -22.09 -12.87 19.06
N ALA A 239 -21.19 -11.90 18.87
CA ALA A 239 -19.83 -12.18 18.43
C ALA A 239 -19.06 -13.01 19.46
N ASP A 240 -19.14 -12.65 20.75
CA ASP A 240 -18.50 -13.43 21.80
C ASP A 240 -19.11 -14.83 21.95
N ALA A 241 -20.43 -14.97 21.85
CA ALA A 241 -21.09 -16.27 21.87
C ALA A 241 -20.61 -17.18 20.72
N LYS A 242 -20.48 -16.63 19.50
CA LYS A 242 -19.94 -17.36 18.34
C LYS A 242 -18.48 -17.77 18.55
N ARG A 243 -17.66 -16.88 19.13
CA ARG A 243 -16.26 -17.19 19.48
C ARG A 243 -16.17 -18.30 20.52
N LEU A 244 -17.01 -18.28 21.57
CA LEU A 244 -17.06 -19.33 22.59
C LEU A 244 -17.48 -20.66 21.97
N ALA A 245 -18.53 -20.65 21.15
CA ALA A 245 -19.00 -21.83 20.44
C ALA A 245 -17.91 -22.40 19.52
N LEU A 246 -17.22 -21.56 18.74
CA LEU A 246 -16.14 -22.00 17.86
C LEU A 246 -15.01 -22.70 18.64
N ASN A 247 -14.57 -22.11 19.75
CA ASN A 247 -13.52 -22.70 20.58
C ASN A 247 -13.97 -24.02 21.21
N ALA A 248 -15.23 -24.11 21.67
CA ALA A 248 -15.79 -25.36 22.19
C ALA A 248 -15.88 -26.44 21.12
N PHE A 249 -16.19 -26.07 19.87
CA PHE A 249 -16.18 -27.01 18.74
C PHE A 249 -14.76 -27.52 18.44
N PHE A 250 -13.77 -26.62 18.40
CA PHE A 250 -12.37 -27.03 18.21
C PHE A 250 -11.85 -27.86 19.37
N GLU A 251 -12.31 -27.62 20.60
CA GLU A 251 -11.99 -28.45 21.77
C GLU A 251 -12.54 -29.87 21.60
N GLN A 252 -13.81 -30.00 21.18
CA GLN A 252 -14.43 -31.30 20.90
C GLN A 252 -13.70 -32.07 19.80
N LEU A 253 -13.33 -31.38 18.71
CA LEU A 253 -12.55 -31.98 17.63
C LEU A 253 -11.16 -32.44 18.12
N ALA A 254 -10.45 -31.59 18.86
CA ALA A 254 -9.13 -31.94 19.40
C ALA A 254 -9.21 -33.13 20.38
N ALA A 255 -10.25 -33.20 21.20
CA ALA A 255 -10.48 -34.29 22.14
C ALA A 255 -10.85 -35.62 21.45
N SER A 256 -11.56 -35.56 20.32
CA SER A 256 -11.90 -36.74 19.51
C SER A 256 -10.70 -37.35 18.76
N GLY A 257 -9.60 -36.59 18.61
CA GLY A 257 -8.45 -36.99 17.80
C GLY A 257 -8.69 -36.92 16.29
N GLU A 258 -9.84 -36.38 15.85
CA GLU A 258 -10.17 -36.21 14.45
C GLU A 258 -9.36 -35.05 13.83
N GLU A 259 -8.88 -35.28 12.60
CA GLU A 259 -8.38 -34.20 11.75
C GLU A 259 -9.56 -33.51 11.08
N LEU A 260 -9.52 -32.17 11.04
CA LEU A 260 -10.54 -31.39 10.37
C LEU A 260 -10.37 -31.51 8.85
N LEU A 261 -11.03 -32.50 8.26
CA LEU A 261 -11.12 -32.68 6.82
C LEU A 261 -12.37 -31.96 6.30
N ILE A 262 -12.17 -30.97 5.42
CA ILE A 262 -13.26 -30.20 4.81
C ILE A 262 -13.24 -30.46 3.31
N ASP A 263 -14.11 -31.37 2.86
CA ASP A 263 -14.27 -31.76 1.46
C ASP A 263 -14.83 -30.66 0.57
#